data_AF-A0A9P4H5V7-F1
#
_entry.id   AF-A0A9P4H5V7-F1
#
_cell.length_a   1.000
_cell.length_b   1.000
_cell.length_c   1.000
_cell.angle_alpha   90.00
_cell.angle_beta   90.00
_cell.angle_gamma   90.00
#
_symmetry.space_group_name_H-M   'P 1'
#
loop_
_entity.id
_entity.type
_entity.pdbx_description
1 polymer ?
#
loop_
_entity_poly.entity_id
_entity_poly.type
_entity_poly.pdbx_seq_one_letter_code
_entity_poly.pdbx_strand_id
1 'polypeptide(L)'
;MAAAKQYSLDDFTKHARKLYSAQFKIITNASTYEFAAISYMNGDHEGRQADMLRIGHYWQRNGGPPVWGYTNGHDRIHNASGTDMLANLKFTCLKLERNQKTEDMARHAQLEKSRAIEAQCSGQAEHNVPDMVPHVAEVHSEPLQKNNESQENLLRYEADIDSDLTQQRQVHHKELANLQAKFTAQETKTEITMTKLAKEKRKRGAVEDEAQSWKQKSVAQEQRYERIVQKYAKLKDKYASRKEKVRVMKEVKSEIS
;
A
#
# COMPACT_ATOMS: atom_id res chain seq x y z
N MET A 1 -37.29 8.95 26.25
CA MET A 1 -36.18 9.41 25.40
C MET A 1 -34.97 8.56 25.74
N ALA A 2 -34.41 7.82 24.78
CA ALA A 2 -33.24 6.96 25.03
C ALA A 2 -31.98 7.83 25.15
N ALA A 3 -31.18 7.59 26.19
CA ALA A 3 -29.93 8.32 26.40
C ALA A 3 -28.97 8.10 25.23
N ALA A 4 -28.40 9.19 24.71
CA ALA A 4 -27.43 9.13 23.63
C ALA A 4 -26.20 8.32 24.08
N LYS A 5 -25.91 7.23 23.37
CA LYS A 5 -24.80 6.35 23.70
C LYS A 5 -23.49 7.07 23.38
N GLN A 6 -22.65 7.26 24.41
CA GLN A 6 -21.32 7.84 24.26
C GLN A 6 -20.37 6.75 23.74
N TYR A 7 -19.84 6.95 22.53
CA TYR A 7 -18.86 6.04 21.94
C TYR A 7 -17.45 6.44 22.39
N SER A 8 -16.69 5.47 22.89
CA SER A 8 -15.29 5.66 23.27
C SER A 8 -14.35 5.48 22.07
N LEU A 9 -13.09 5.93 22.21
CA LEU A 9 -12.04 5.69 21.22
C LEU A 9 -11.81 4.19 20.97
N ASP A 10 -12.02 3.36 21.99
CA ASP A 10 -11.92 1.90 21.91
C ASP A 10 -13.06 1.31 21.08
N ASP A 11 -14.29 1.82 21.22
CA ASP A 11 -15.43 1.40 20.39
C ASP A 11 -15.18 1.72 18.91
N PHE A 12 -14.60 2.89 18.64
CA PHE A 12 -14.22 3.28 17.29
C PHE A 12 -13.10 2.39 16.73
N THR A 13 -12.06 2.13 17.51
CA THR A 13 -10.93 1.28 17.10
C THR A 13 -11.40 -0.15 16.80
N LYS A 14 -12.32 -0.67 17.61
CA LYS A 14 -12.90 -2.01 17.45
C LYS A 14 -13.79 -2.10 16.21
N HIS A 15 -14.62 -1.08 15.94
CA HIS A 15 -15.46 -1.03 14.74
C HIS A 15 -14.65 -0.78 13.47
N ALA A 16 -13.71 0.15 13.49
CA ALA A 16 -12.92 0.56 12.34
C ALA A 16 -11.94 -0.54 11.90
N ARG A 17 -11.35 -1.28 12.84
CA ARG A 17 -10.50 -2.44 12.51
C ARG A 17 -11.30 -3.57 11.82
N LYS A 18 -12.59 -3.73 12.14
CA LYS A 18 -13.45 -4.77 11.57
C LYS A 18 -14.01 -4.38 10.19
N LEU A 19 -14.43 -3.12 10.01
CA LEU A 19 -15.09 -2.64 8.78
C LEU A 19 -14.10 -2.09 7.74
N TYR A 20 -12.94 -1.59 8.16
CA TYR A 20 -12.01 -0.83 7.32
C TYR A 20 -10.55 -1.29 7.51
N SER A 21 -10.33 -2.61 7.61
CA SER A 21 -9.02 -3.20 7.95
C SER A 21 -7.90 -2.79 6.97
N ALA A 22 -8.22 -2.61 5.69
CA ALA A 22 -7.28 -2.16 4.66
C ALA A 22 -6.88 -0.68 4.83
N GLN A 23 -7.85 0.21 5.10
CA GLN A 23 -7.62 1.64 5.32
C GLN A 23 -6.96 1.90 6.69
N PHE A 24 -7.28 1.09 7.70
CA PHE A 24 -6.62 1.16 9.00
C PHE A 24 -5.13 0.88 8.86
N LYS A 25 -4.70 0.03 7.93
CA LYS A 25 -3.28 -0.22 7.62
C LYS A 25 -2.55 1.01 7.05
N ILE A 26 -3.27 1.91 6.38
CA ILE A 26 -2.75 3.17 5.85
C ILE A 26 -2.63 4.22 6.97
N ILE A 27 -3.64 4.29 7.85
CA ILE A 27 -3.67 5.23 8.99
C ILE A 27 -2.76 4.78 10.14
N THR A 28 -2.64 3.47 10.41
CA THR A 28 -1.80 2.91 11.48
C THR A 28 -0.31 2.94 11.18
N ASN A 29 0.09 3.34 9.97
CA ASN A 29 1.46 3.73 9.72
C ASN A 29 1.68 5.16 10.27
N ALA A 30 1.36 5.36 11.56
CA ALA A 30 1.46 6.64 12.26
C ALA A 30 2.89 7.22 12.19
N SER A 31 3.89 6.35 12.01
CA SER A 31 5.29 6.69 11.76
C SER A 31 5.57 7.34 10.40
N THR A 32 4.61 7.38 9.48
CA THR A 32 4.73 8.12 8.21
C THR A 32 4.27 9.56 8.31
N TYR A 33 3.60 9.92 9.41
CA TYR A 33 3.24 11.29 9.69
C TYR A 33 4.39 12.00 10.39
N GLU A 34 4.93 13.00 9.72
CA GLU A 34 5.97 13.85 10.30
C GLU A 34 5.30 14.98 11.08
N PHE A 35 5.53 14.97 12.40
CA PHE A 35 5.18 16.09 13.27
C PHE A 35 6.41 17.00 13.37
N ALA A 36 6.20 18.29 13.13
CA ALA A 36 7.25 19.29 13.28
C ALA A 36 6.72 20.50 14.02
N ALA A 37 7.56 21.07 14.89
CA ALA A 37 7.28 22.35 15.51
C ALA A 37 7.61 23.46 14.50
N ILE A 38 6.58 24.14 13.99
CA ILE A 38 6.75 25.17 12.98
C ILE A 38 6.54 26.53 13.60
N SER A 39 7.50 27.42 13.36
CA SER A 39 7.37 28.84 13.70
C SER A 39 6.69 29.58 12.54
N TYR A 40 5.64 30.33 12.82
CA TYR A 40 4.93 31.14 11.84
C TYR A 40 4.54 32.50 12.43
N MET A 41 4.29 33.48 11.56
CA MET A 41 3.80 34.81 11.95
C MET A 41 2.28 34.83 11.83
N ASN A 42 1.56 35.28 12.86
CA ASN A 42 0.12 35.48 12.79
C ASN A 42 -0.23 36.79 12.02
N GLY A 43 -1.52 37.07 11.89
CA GLY A 43 -2.01 38.31 11.25
C GLY A 43 -1.58 39.60 11.96
N ASP A 44 -1.18 39.51 13.24
CA ASP A 44 -0.71 40.63 14.06
C ASP A 44 0.83 40.77 14.03
N HIS A 45 1.52 39.99 13.19
CA HIS A 45 2.99 39.92 13.11
C HIS A 45 3.68 39.45 14.40
N GLU A 46 2.99 38.70 15.25
CA GLU A 46 3.59 37.98 16.37
C GLU A 46 4.10 36.61 15.91
N GLY A 47 5.33 36.27 16.31
CA GLY A 47 5.88 34.93 16.10
C GLY A 47 5.22 33.91 17.02
N ARG A 48 4.67 32.84 16.45
CA ARG A 48 4.08 31.71 17.19
C ARG A 48 4.71 30.40 16.78
N GLN A 49 4.71 29.43 17.68
CA GLN A 49 5.16 28.07 17.43
C GLN A 49 4.00 27.10 17.67
N ALA A 50 3.81 26.14 16.77
CA ALA A 50 2.80 25.11 16.92
C ALA A 50 3.30 23.74 16.43
N ASP A 51 2.80 22.68 17.06
CA ASP A 51 3.00 21.31 16.59
C ASP A 51 2.05 21.04 15.42
N MET A 52 2.65 20.88 14.23
CA MET A 52 1.90 20.69 13.00
C MET A 52 2.14 19.31 12.41
N LEU A 53 1.09 18.75 11.82
CA LEU A 53 1.10 17.47 11.11
C LEU A 53 1.35 17.72 9.63
N ARG A 54 2.38 17.10 9.04
CA ARG A 54 2.58 17.14 7.58
C ARG A 54 1.51 16.30 6.88
N ILE A 55 0.61 16.95 6.15
CA ILE A 55 -0.46 16.29 5.39
C ILE A 55 0.06 15.81 4.03
N GLY A 56 1.02 16.53 3.43
CA GLY A 56 1.59 16.20 2.13
C GLY A 56 2.36 17.36 1.52
N HIS A 57 2.39 17.42 0.19
CA HIS A 57 2.90 18.55 -0.59
C HIS A 57 1.84 19.07 -1.53
N TYR A 58 1.84 20.38 -1.78
CA TYR A 58 1.03 20.94 -2.85
C TYR A 58 1.54 20.42 -4.21
N TRP A 59 0.62 20.05 -5.10
CA TRP A 59 0.84 19.41 -6.42
C TRP A 59 1.28 17.94 -6.38
N GLN A 60 0.57 17.12 -7.15
CA GLN A 60 0.84 15.68 -7.29
C GLN A 60 2.21 15.47 -7.96
N ARG A 61 3.07 14.71 -7.26
CA ARG A 61 4.46 14.31 -7.59
C ARG A 61 5.54 15.29 -7.10
N ASN A 62 6.06 14.97 -5.91
CA ASN A 62 7.38 15.32 -5.36
C ASN A 62 7.99 16.65 -5.83
N GLY A 63 7.73 17.73 -5.09
CA GLY A 63 8.50 18.98 -5.26
C GLY A 63 7.83 20.26 -4.79
N GLY A 64 6.51 20.28 -4.55
CA GLY A 64 5.83 21.47 -4.05
C GLY A 64 6.04 21.72 -2.55
N PRO A 65 5.62 22.87 -2.01
CA PRO A 65 5.75 23.20 -0.59
C PRO A 65 4.98 22.19 0.28
N PRO A 66 5.54 21.78 1.45
CA PRO A 66 4.82 20.93 2.38
C PRO A 66 3.56 21.63 2.90
N VAL A 67 2.46 20.89 2.98
CA VAL A 67 1.19 21.35 3.54
C VAL A 67 1.06 20.82 4.96
N TRP A 68 0.83 21.74 5.89
CA TRP A 68 0.81 21.47 7.32
C TRP A 68 -0.59 21.67 7.88
N GLY A 69 -1.07 20.72 8.67
CA GLY A 69 -2.30 20.81 9.44
C GLY A 69 -1.99 21.21 10.88
N TYR A 70 -2.67 22.22 11.39
CA TYR A 70 -2.58 22.60 12.80
C TYR A 70 -3.13 21.47 13.68
N THR A 71 -2.37 21.03 14.66
CA THR A 71 -2.85 20.06 15.66
C THR A 71 -2.75 20.68 17.04
N ASN A 72 -3.82 20.58 17.82
CA ASN A 72 -3.89 21.08 19.18
C ASN A 72 -3.50 20.02 20.23
N GLY A 73 -2.89 18.90 19.80
CA GLY A 73 -2.58 17.76 20.67
C GLY A 73 -3.80 17.08 21.31
N HIS A 74 -5.01 17.61 21.11
CA HIS A 74 -6.26 17.20 21.72
C HIS A 74 -7.30 16.91 20.63
N ASP A 75 -7.13 15.76 19.96
CA ASP A 75 -8.12 14.97 19.21
C ASP A 75 -9.05 15.63 18.17
N ARG A 76 -8.96 16.94 17.87
CA ARG A 76 -9.82 17.60 16.88
C ARG A 76 -9.06 18.63 16.05
N ILE A 77 -8.80 18.28 14.80
CA ILE A 77 -8.18 19.16 13.80
C ILE A 77 -9.29 19.99 13.15
N HIS A 78 -9.39 21.27 13.51
CA HIS A 78 -10.30 22.22 12.87
C HIS A 78 -9.54 23.20 11.97
N ASN A 79 -10.15 23.66 10.87
CA ASN A 79 -9.61 24.78 10.08
C ASN A 79 -10.00 26.15 10.70
N ALA A 80 -9.53 27.25 10.13
CA ALA A 80 -9.84 28.61 10.59
C ALA A 80 -11.35 28.95 10.60
N SER A 81 -12.17 28.19 9.85
CA SER A 81 -13.63 28.30 9.85
C SER A 81 -14.32 27.29 10.80
N GLY A 82 -13.58 26.63 11.69
CA GLY A 82 -14.12 25.67 12.67
C GLY A 82 -14.54 24.31 12.08
N THR A 83 -14.27 24.06 10.82
CA THR A 83 -14.64 22.80 10.14
C THR A 83 -13.69 21.68 10.53
N ASP A 84 -14.24 20.55 10.98
CA ASP A 84 -13.49 19.34 11.33
C ASP A 84 -12.81 18.75 10.08
N MET A 85 -11.50 18.97 9.98
CA MET A 85 -10.67 18.53 8.87
C MET A 85 -10.51 17.00 8.87
N LEU A 86 -10.62 16.34 10.02
CA LEU A 86 -10.57 14.89 10.12
C LEU A 86 -11.86 14.27 9.55
N ALA A 87 -13.01 14.88 9.84
CA ALA A 87 -14.28 14.50 9.24
C ALA A 87 -14.29 14.75 7.72
N ASN A 88 -13.76 15.88 7.26
CA ASN A 88 -13.63 16.18 5.83
C ASN A 88 -12.64 15.24 5.11
N LEU A 89 -11.52 14.89 5.75
CA LEU A 89 -10.58 13.90 5.21
C LEU A 89 -11.25 12.53 5.10
N LYS A 90 -11.97 12.09 6.13
CA LYS A 90 -12.78 10.86 6.09
C LYS A 90 -13.79 10.91 4.94
N PHE A 91 -14.51 12.02 4.76
CA PHE A 91 -15.47 12.18 3.67
C PHE A 91 -14.82 12.16 2.29
N THR A 92 -13.65 12.78 2.15
CA THR A 92 -12.87 12.80 0.90
C THR A 92 -12.34 11.41 0.55
N CYS A 93 -11.84 10.67 1.54
CA CYS A 93 -11.43 9.28 1.38
C CYS A 93 -12.61 8.38 0.96
N LEU A 94 -13.80 8.56 1.57
CA LEU A 94 -15.02 7.84 1.18
C LEU A 94 -15.44 8.14 -0.27
N LYS A 95 -15.29 9.39 -0.72
CA LYS A 95 -15.61 9.79 -2.11
C LYS A 95 -14.63 9.19 -3.12
N LEU A 96 -13.33 9.19 -2.80
CA LEU A 96 -12.29 8.55 -3.62
C LEU A 96 -12.53 7.03 -3.77
N GLU A 97 -12.96 6.35 -2.70
CA GLU A 97 -13.26 4.91 -2.75
C GLU A 97 -14.44 4.57 -3.67
N ARG A 98 -15.49 5.39 -3.68
CA ARG A 98 -16.63 5.20 -4.60
C ARG A 98 -16.18 5.36 -6.06
N ASN A 99 -15.33 6.35 -6.32
CA ASN A 99 -14.82 6.59 -7.67
C ASN A 99 -13.90 5.43 -8.12
N GLN A 100 -13.02 4.94 -7.25
CA GLN A 100 -12.12 3.83 -7.58
C GLN A 100 -12.85 2.52 -7.85
N LYS A 101 -13.88 2.18 -7.05
CA LYS A 101 -14.74 1.02 -7.34
C LYS A 101 -15.45 1.14 -8.68
N THR A 102 -15.89 2.36 -9.02
CA THR A 102 -16.55 2.62 -10.31
C THR A 102 -15.56 2.47 -11.47
N GLU A 103 -14.33 2.95 -11.32
CA GLU A 103 -13.26 2.79 -12.31
C GLU A 103 -12.81 1.33 -12.47
N ASP A 104 -12.67 0.59 -11.38
CA ASP A 104 -12.28 -0.83 -11.43
C ASP A 104 -13.39 -1.68 -12.08
N MET A 105 -14.66 -1.39 -11.79
CA MET A 105 -15.80 -1.99 -12.49
C MET A 105 -15.80 -1.64 -13.99
N ALA A 106 -15.50 -0.38 -14.35
CA ALA A 106 -15.41 0.04 -15.74
C ALA A 106 -14.25 -0.67 -16.48
N ARG A 107 -13.09 -0.84 -15.84
CA ARG A 107 -11.95 -1.58 -16.40
C ARG A 107 -12.28 -3.06 -16.60
N HIS A 108 -12.95 -3.69 -15.63
CA HIS A 108 -13.38 -5.08 -15.76
C HIS A 108 -14.37 -5.25 -16.91
N ALA A 109 -15.36 -4.37 -17.03
CA ALA A 109 -16.31 -4.39 -18.14
C ALA A 109 -15.62 -4.15 -19.50
N GLN A 110 -14.60 -3.30 -19.55
CA GLN A 110 -13.83 -3.06 -20.78
C GLN A 110 -12.94 -4.25 -21.16
N LEU A 111 -12.35 -4.94 -20.18
CA LEU A 111 -11.60 -6.18 -20.39
C LEU A 111 -12.51 -7.32 -20.89
N GLU A 112 -13.71 -7.46 -20.34
CA GLU A 112 -14.70 -8.43 -20.83
C GLU A 112 -15.13 -8.13 -22.28
N LYS A 113 -15.37 -6.86 -22.61
CA LYS A 113 -15.65 -6.46 -24.01
C LYS A 113 -14.49 -6.80 -24.94
N SER A 114 -13.25 -6.55 -24.51
CA SER A 114 -12.06 -6.85 -25.32
C SER A 114 -11.92 -8.36 -25.57
N ARG A 115 -12.17 -9.20 -24.55
CA ARG A 115 -12.18 -10.66 -24.69
C ARG A 115 -13.29 -11.17 -25.61
N ALA A 116 -14.47 -10.57 -25.56
CA ALA A 116 -15.58 -10.93 -26.44
C ALA A 116 -15.26 -10.63 -27.92
N ILE A 117 -14.57 -9.51 -28.20
CA ILE A 117 -14.11 -9.17 -29.56
C ILE A 117 -13.03 -10.14 -30.03
N GLU A 118 -12.06 -10.46 -29.17
CA GLU A 118 -10.97 -11.40 -29.49
C GLU A 118 -11.50 -12.81 -29.82
N ALA A 119 -12.50 -13.28 -29.07
CA ALA A 119 -13.18 -14.56 -29.33
C ALA A 119 -13.99 -14.57 -30.63
N GLN A 120 -14.47 -13.42 -31.10
CA GLN A 120 -15.16 -13.30 -32.39
C GLN A 120 -14.17 -13.26 -33.58
N CYS A 121 -12.97 -12.71 -33.40
CA CYS A 121 -11.96 -12.66 -34.45
C CYS A 121 -11.18 -13.98 -34.63
N SER A 122 -11.06 -14.81 -33.59
CA SER A 122 -10.31 -16.08 -33.68
C SER A 122 -11.03 -17.20 -34.45
N GLY A 123 -12.28 -17.00 -34.88
CA GLY A 123 -13.11 -18.03 -35.51
C GLY A 123 -13.18 -18.04 -37.04
N GLN A 124 -12.48 -17.15 -37.76
CA GLN A 124 -12.65 -17.01 -39.22
C GLN A 124 -11.37 -17.15 -40.07
N ALA A 125 -10.25 -17.60 -39.49
CA ALA A 125 -8.99 -17.80 -40.23
C ALA A 125 -8.81 -19.24 -40.76
N GLU A 126 -9.87 -19.85 -41.30
CA GLU A 126 -9.76 -21.01 -42.20
C GLU A 126 -10.29 -20.58 -43.57
N HIS A 127 -9.53 -19.72 -44.25
CA HIS A 127 -9.80 -19.36 -45.63
C HIS A 127 -9.02 -20.32 -46.54
N ASN A 128 -9.79 -21.12 -47.26
CA ASN A 128 -9.40 -21.98 -48.38
C ASN A 128 -8.28 -21.34 -49.21
N VAL A 129 -7.13 -22.03 -49.29
CA VAL A 129 -6.14 -21.81 -50.34
C VAL A 129 -6.76 -22.36 -51.63
N PRO A 130 -7.02 -21.53 -52.66
CA PRO A 130 -7.44 -22.03 -53.96
C PRO A 130 -6.25 -22.74 -54.59
N ASP A 131 -6.41 -24.04 -54.83
CA ASP A 131 -5.47 -24.85 -55.58
C ASP A 131 -5.42 -24.36 -57.04
N MET A 132 -4.43 -23.52 -57.35
CA MET A 132 -4.22 -22.99 -58.69
C MET A 132 -3.49 -24.02 -59.53
N VAL A 133 -4.27 -24.77 -60.30
CA VAL A 133 -3.80 -25.66 -61.37
C VAL A 133 -3.06 -24.84 -62.44
N PRO A 134 -1.87 -25.25 -62.91
CA PRO A 134 -1.15 -24.54 -63.96
C PRO A 134 -1.85 -24.75 -65.30
N HIS A 135 -2.40 -23.68 -65.88
CA HIS A 135 -2.93 -23.70 -67.24
C HIS A 135 -1.76 -23.48 -68.22
N VAL A 136 -1.38 -24.55 -68.91
CA VAL A 136 -0.38 -24.54 -69.99
C VAL A 136 -0.98 -23.84 -71.19
N ALA A 137 -0.66 -22.55 -71.36
CA ALA A 137 -0.93 -21.81 -72.58
C ALA A 137 0.29 -21.87 -73.50
N GLU A 138 0.09 -22.49 -74.65
CA GLU A 138 1.00 -22.53 -75.79
C GLU A 138 1.13 -21.11 -76.37
N VAL A 139 2.31 -20.49 -76.25
CA VAL A 139 2.57 -19.15 -76.78
C VAL A 139 3.49 -19.24 -77.99
N HIS A 140 2.98 -18.69 -79.09
CA HIS A 140 3.67 -18.40 -80.33
C HIS A 140 4.97 -17.61 -80.14
N SER A 141 6.00 -18.06 -80.84
CA SER A 141 7.31 -17.45 -80.94
C SER A 141 7.27 -16.13 -81.73
N GLU A 142 7.34 -15.01 -81.01
CA GLU A 142 7.61 -13.66 -81.54
C GLU A 142 8.94 -13.09 -80.98
N PRO A 143 9.54 -12.05 -81.59
CA PRO A 143 10.99 -11.93 -81.73
C PRO A 143 11.75 -11.49 -80.46
N LEU A 144 12.84 -12.23 -80.20
CA LEU A 144 13.69 -12.36 -79.01
C LEU A 144 14.50 -11.15 -78.52
N GLN A 145 14.28 -9.92 -78.97
CA GLN A 145 15.20 -8.80 -78.65
C GLN A 145 14.73 -7.82 -77.56
N LYS A 146 13.46 -7.83 -77.14
CA LYS A 146 12.96 -6.97 -76.03
C LYS A 146 12.89 -7.68 -74.66
N ASN A 147 13.20 -8.98 -74.58
CA ASN A 147 13.03 -9.78 -73.34
C ASN A 147 14.18 -9.64 -72.32
N ASN A 148 15.35 -9.14 -72.72
CA ASN A 148 16.48 -9.03 -71.78
C ASN A 148 16.30 -7.89 -70.77
N GLU A 149 15.73 -6.75 -71.18
CA GLU A 149 15.50 -5.61 -70.27
C GLU A 149 14.45 -5.91 -69.20
N SER A 150 13.41 -6.67 -69.53
CA SER A 150 12.39 -7.07 -68.55
C SER A 150 12.92 -8.09 -67.54
N GLN A 151 13.80 -9.00 -67.95
CA GLN A 151 14.47 -9.93 -67.03
C GLN A 151 15.43 -9.21 -66.07
N GLU A 152 16.23 -8.26 -66.56
CA GLU A 152 17.13 -7.49 -65.68
C GLU A 152 16.37 -6.66 -64.65
N ASN A 153 15.23 -6.06 -65.04
CA ASN A 153 14.38 -5.33 -64.10
C ASN A 153 13.76 -6.27 -63.06
N LEU A 154 13.32 -7.46 -63.44
CA LEU A 154 12.78 -8.45 -62.50
C LEU A 154 13.83 -8.87 -61.46
N LEU A 155 15.06 -9.17 -61.90
CA LEU A 155 16.17 -9.54 -61.00
C LEU A 155 16.52 -8.40 -60.03
N ARG A 156 16.44 -7.14 -60.46
CA ARG A 156 16.62 -5.99 -59.56
C ARG A 156 15.52 -5.90 -58.52
N TYR A 157 14.26 -6.06 -58.92
CA TYR A 157 13.14 -6.06 -57.97
C TYR A 157 13.24 -7.21 -56.95
N GLU A 158 13.64 -8.40 -57.37
CA GLU A 158 13.86 -9.53 -56.46
C GLU A 158 14.99 -9.22 -55.46
N ALA A 159 16.11 -8.66 -55.93
CA ALA A 159 17.21 -8.25 -55.06
C ALA A 159 16.81 -7.16 -54.05
N ASP A 160 16.01 -6.18 -54.46
CA ASP A 160 15.50 -5.12 -53.58
C ASP A 160 14.57 -5.70 -52.51
N ILE A 161 13.67 -6.62 -52.88
CA ILE A 161 12.77 -7.31 -51.93
C ILE A 161 13.57 -8.12 -50.91
N ASP A 162 14.58 -8.88 -51.35
CA ASP A 162 15.42 -9.68 -50.47
C ASP A 162 16.25 -8.81 -49.52
N SER A 163 16.73 -7.65 -49.99
CA SER A 163 17.41 -6.66 -49.17
C SER A 163 16.48 -6.11 -48.08
N ASP A 164 15.28 -5.68 -48.45
CA ASP A 164 14.29 -5.15 -47.51
C ASP A 164 13.86 -6.18 -46.46
N LEU A 165 13.61 -7.43 -46.88
CA LEU A 165 13.28 -8.52 -45.96
C LEU A 165 14.44 -8.84 -45.02
N THR A 166 15.68 -8.80 -45.50
CA THR A 166 16.87 -9.02 -44.67
C THR A 166 17.04 -7.90 -43.65
N GLN A 167 16.83 -6.64 -44.06
CA GLN A 167 16.87 -5.50 -43.15
C GLN A 167 15.76 -5.62 -42.08
N GLN A 168 14.54 -5.99 -42.49
CA GLN A 168 13.43 -6.17 -41.57
C GLN A 168 13.70 -7.29 -40.55
N ARG A 169 14.25 -8.42 -41.00
CA ARG A 169 14.68 -9.52 -40.11
C ARG A 169 15.74 -9.06 -39.11
N GLN A 170 16.70 -8.26 -39.53
CA GLN A 170 17.72 -7.70 -38.63
C GLN A 170 17.13 -6.75 -37.59
N VAL A 171 16.16 -5.91 -37.98
CA VAL A 171 15.45 -5.03 -37.04
C VAL A 171 14.67 -5.85 -36.01
N HIS A 172 13.87 -6.82 -36.45
CA HIS A 172 13.12 -7.71 -35.57
C HIS A 172 14.04 -8.50 -34.62
N HIS A 173 15.17 -8.99 -35.13
CA HIS A 173 16.15 -9.70 -34.30
C HIS A 173 16.73 -8.80 -33.19
N LYS A 174 17.05 -7.55 -33.50
CA LYS A 174 17.50 -6.55 -32.51
C LYS A 174 16.41 -6.24 -31.48
N GLU A 175 15.16 -6.12 -31.93
CA GLU A 175 14.01 -5.88 -31.03
C GLU A 175 13.79 -7.05 -30.07
N LEU A 176 13.84 -8.29 -30.55
CA LEU A 176 13.73 -9.49 -29.72
C LEU A 176 14.87 -9.56 -28.69
N ALA A 177 16.11 -9.29 -29.09
CA ALA A 177 17.25 -9.25 -28.18
C ALA A 177 17.07 -8.17 -27.09
N ASN A 178 16.58 -6.98 -27.46
CA ASN A 178 16.29 -5.90 -26.51
C ASN A 178 15.16 -6.26 -25.53
N LEU A 179 14.07 -6.86 -26.02
CA LEU A 179 12.97 -7.31 -25.16
C LEU A 179 13.43 -8.40 -24.20
N GLN A 180 14.25 -9.34 -24.66
CA GLN A 180 14.83 -10.38 -23.81
C GLN A 180 15.75 -9.79 -22.72
N ALA A 181 16.56 -8.78 -23.06
CA ALA A 181 17.38 -8.06 -22.08
C ALA A 181 16.52 -7.30 -21.05
N LYS A 182 15.42 -6.69 -21.48
CA LYS A 182 14.47 -6.02 -20.56
C LYS A 182 13.78 -7.02 -19.63
N PHE A 183 13.37 -8.18 -20.15
CA PHE A 183 12.71 -9.21 -19.36
C PHE A 183 13.64 -9.77 -18.27
N THR A 184 14.86 -10.14 -18.63
CA THR A 184 15.88 -10.62 -17.66
C THR A 184 16.25 -9.56 -16.61
N ALA A 185 16.35 -8.29 -17.01
CA ALA A 185 16.55 -7.18 -16.07
C ALA A 185 15.35 -6.99 -15.11
N GLN A 186 14.13 -7.23 -15.59
CA GLN A 186 12.93 -7.18 -14.76
C GLN A 186 12.86 -8.36 -13.79
N GLU A 187 13.18 -9.58 -14.24
CA GLU A 187 13.22 -10.78 -13.40
C GLU A 187 14.20 -10.62 -12.24
N THR A 188 15.44 -10.24 -12.52
CA THR A 188 16.46 -9.99 -11.49
C THR A 188 16.03 -8.91 -10.50
N LYS A 189 15.40 -7.83 -10.98
CA LYS A 189 14.83 -6.79 -10.11
C LYS A 189 13.74 -7.37 -9.20
N THR A 190 12.84 -8.20 -9.73
CA THR A 190 11.78 -8.82 -8.92
C THR A 190 12.35 -9.78 -7.87
N GLU A 191 13.35 -10.57 -8.21
CA GLU A 191 14.03 -11.48 -7.29
C GLU A 191 14.71 -10.72 -6.14
N ILE A 192 15.42 -9.62 -6.45
CA ILE A 192 16.02 -8.74 -5.44
C ILE A 192 14.96 -8.14 -4.52
N THR A 193 13.80 -7.75 -5.05
CA THR A 193 12.72 -7.21 -4.20
C THR A 193 12.10 -8.28 -3.31
N MET A 194 11.91 -9.51 -3.80
CA MET A 194 11.38 -10.62 -3.03
C MET A 194 12.32 -11.05 -1.90
N THR A 195 13.63 -11.12 -2.17
CA THR A 195 14.64 -11.44 -1.13
C THR A 195 14.70 -10.36 -0.05
N LYS A 196 14.64 -9.08 -0.41
CA LYS A 196 14.53 -7.96 0.55
C LYS A 196 13.27 -8.06 1.40
N LEU A 197 12.12 -8.36 0.78
CA LEU A 197 10.84 -8.52 1.49
C LEU A 197 10.90 -9.69 2.48
N ALA A 198 11.48 -10.83 2.09
CA ALA A 198 11.64 -11.98 2.95
C ALA A 198 12.53 -11.67 4.17
N LYS A 199 13.64 -10.95 3.96
CA LYS A 199 14.53 -10.50 5.05
C LYS A 199 13.79 -9.59 6.03
N GLU A 200 13.00 -8.64 5.52
CA GLU A 200 12.23 -7.72 6.35
C GLU A 200 11.13 -8.43 7.14
N LYS A 201 10.45 -9.42 6.53
CA LYS A 201 9.45 -10.25 7.22
C LYS A 201 10.08 -11.02 8.39
N ARG A 202 11.28 -11.57 8.22
CA ARG A 202 12.02 -12.26 9.31
C ARG A 202 12.38 -11.30 10.45
N LYS A 203 12.86 -10.09 10.13
CA LYS A 203 13.14 -9.07 11.15
C LYS A 203 11.90 -8.70 11.95
N ARG A 204 10.76 -8.50 11.29
CA ARG A 204 9.49 -8.21 11.96
C ARG A 204 9.05 -9.34 12.89
N GLY A 205 9.21 -10.59 12.46
CA GLY A 205 8.95 -11.75 13.32
C GLY A 205 9.80 -11.75 14.58
N ALA A 206 11.11 -11.51 14.46
CA ALA A 206 12.00 -11.43 15.62
C ALA A 206 11.62 -10.32 16.61
N VAL A 207 11.25 -9.13 16.10
CA VAL A 207 10.78 -8.02 16.95
C VAL A 207 9.45 -8.35 17.64
N GLU A 208 8.54 -9.06 16.95
CA GLU A 208 7.26 -9.50 17.53
C GLU A 208 7.49 -10.52 18.65
N ASP A 209 8.39 -11.48 18.47
CA ASP A 209 8.78 -12.46 19.48
C ASP A 209 9.41 -11.79 20.72
N GLU A 210 10.31 -10.81 20.51
CA GLU A 210 10.89 -10.01 21.59
C GLU A 210 9.81 -9.22 22.35
N ALA A 211 8.89 -8.57 21.63
CA ALA A 211 7.79 -7.83 22.23
C ALA A 211 6.88 -8.74 23.09
N GLN A 212 6.59 -9.95 22.60
CA GLN A 212 5.84 -10.95 23.38
C GLN A 212 6.61 -11.38 24.63
N SER A 213 7.93 -11.59 24.53
CA SER A 213 8.78 -11.91 25.68
C SER A 213 8.75 -10.80 26.74
N TRP A 214 8.88 -9.54 26.33
CA TRP A 214 8.79 -8.39 27.24
C TRP A 214 7.43 -8.28 27.90
N LYS A 215 6.35 -8.52 27.16
CA LYS A 215 4.99 -8.55 27.71
C LYS A 215 4.85 -9.62 28.80
N GLN A 216 5.35 -10.83 28.56
CA GLN A 216 5.33 -11.90 29.56
C GLN A 216 6.16 -11.55 30.80
N LYS A 217 7.35 -10.97 30.62
CA LYS A 217 8.19 -10.50 31.75
C LYS A 217 7.49 -9.43 32.57
N SER A 218 6.83 -8.47 31.92
CA SER A 218 6.06 -7.42 32.58
C SER A 218 4.93 -8.00 33.44
N VAL A 219 4.13 -8.92 32.89
CA VAL A 219 3.06 -9.61 33.64
C VAL A 219 3.62 -10.38 34.83
N ALA A 220 4.75 -11.09 34.65
CA ALA A 220 5.39 -11.81 35.73
C ALA A 220 5.90 -10.86 36.84
N GLN A 221 6.39 -9.68 36.48
CA GLN A 221 6.83 -8.66 37.43
C GLN A 221 5.65 -8.06 38.20
N GLU A 222 4.54 -7.76 37.52
CA GLU A 222 3.31 -7.27 38.13
C GLU A 222 2.76 -8.26 39.18
N GLN A 223 2.70 -9.55 38.83
CA GLN A 223 2.31 -10.60 39.78
C GLN A 223 3.26 -10.70 40.99
N ARG A 224 4.57 -10.48 40.80
CA ARG A 224 5.52 -10.44 41.92
C ARG A 224 5.23 -9.25 42.84
N TYR A 225 4.94 -8.08 42.26
CA TYR A 225 4.59 -6.88 43.02
C TYR A 225 3.30 -7.08 43.82
N GLU A 226 2.24 -7.63 43.22
CA GLU A 226 1.00 -7.96 43.91
C GLU A 226 1.23 -8.89 45.12
N ARG A 227 2.05 -9.93 44.96
CA ARG A 227 2.40 -10.83 46.08
C ARG A 227 3.11 -10.09 47.21
N ILE A 228 3.98 -9.14 46.88
CA ILE A 228 4.67 -8.31 47.89
C ILE A 228 3.66 -7.43 48.62
N VAL A 229 2.77 -6.74 47.89
CA VAL A 229 1.69 -5.92 48.46
C VAL A 229 0.82 -6.74 49.42
N GLN A 230 0.42 -7.95 49.02
CA GLN A 230 -0.36 -8.86 49.87
C GLN A 230 0.40 -9.28 51.14
N LYS A 231 1.72 -9.52 51.05
CA LYS A 231 2.55 -9.84 52.22
C LYS A 231 2.61 -8.65 53.19
N TYR A 232 2.78 -7.43 52.67
CA TYR A 232 2.78 -6.22 53.49
C TYR A 232 1.42 -5.97 54.17
N ALA A 233 0.32 -6.18 53.47
CA ALA A 233 -1.02 -6.10 54.07
C ALA A 233 -1.16 -7.06 55.26
N LYS A 234 -0.82 -8.34 55.08
CA LYS A 234 -0.84 -9.34 56.17
C LYS A 234 0.08 -8.97 57.34
N LEU A 235 1.26 -8.41 57.05
CA LEU A 235 2.19 -7.98 58.09
C LEU A 235 1.64 -6.79 58.89
N LYS A 236 1.01 -5.83 58.20
CA LYS A 236 0.34 -4.68 58.81
C LYS A 236 -0.79 -5.12 59.74
N ASP A 237 -1.62 -6.07 59.30
CA ASP A 237 -2.72 -6.63 60.12
C ASP A 237 -2.21 -7.35 61.37
N LYS A 238 -1.12 -8.12 61.24
CA LYS A 238 -0.46 -8.76 62.39
C LYS A 238 0.09 -7.73 63.38
N TYR A 239 0.70 -6.64 62.88
CA TYR A 239 1.21 -5.58 63.74
C TYR A 239 0.07 -4.86 64.46
N ALA A 240 -1.01 -4.51 63.77
CA ALA A 240 -2.20 -3.91 64.36
C ALA A 240 -2.79 -4.81 65.46
N SER A 241 -2.93 -6.11 65.18
CA SER A 241 -3.43 -7.10 66.15
C SER A 241 -2.54 -7.23 67.39
N ARG A 242 -1.20 -7.21 67.22
CA ARG A 242 -0.26 -7.25 68.35
C ARG A 242 -0.30 -5.96 69.17
N LYS A 243 -0.37 -4.81 68.51
CA LYS A 243 -0.50 -3.49 69.16
C LYS A 243 -1.77 -3.43 70.02
N GLU A 244 -2.88 -3.94 69.49
CA GLU A 244 -4.15 -4.02 70.20
C GLU A 244 -4.06 -4.90 71.45
N LYS A 245 -3.50 -6.11 71.33
CA LYS A 245 -3.28 -7.00 72.48
C LYS A 245 -2.45 -6.33 73.58
N VAL A 246 -1.40 -5.60 73.21
CA VAL A 246 -0.56 -4.87 74.18
C VAL A 246 -1.35 -3.76 74.86
N ARG A 247 -2.24 -3.06 74.15
CA ARG A 247 -3.13 -2.05 74.74
C ARG A 247 -4.05 -2.68 75.78
N VAL A 248 -4.78 -3.73 75.42
CA VAL A 248 -5.70 -4.44 76.33
C VAL A 248 -4.96 -4.98 77.56
N MET A 249 -3.77 -5.58 77.40
CA MET A 249 -2.98 -6.06 78.55
C MET A 249 -2.55 -4.93 79.50
N LYS A 250 -2.29 -3.72 78.98
CA LYS A 250 -1.97 -2.56 79.82
C LYS A 250 -3.18 -2.08 80.61
N GLU A 251 -4.35 -2.01 79.96
CA GLU A 251 -5.62 -1.62 80.60
C GLU A 251 -5.99 -2.58 81.74
N VAL A 252 -5.94 -3.90 81.49
CA VAL A 252 -6.19 -4.93 82.52
C VAL A 252 -5.19 -4.81 83.68
N LYS A 253 -3.91 -4.54 83.40
CA LYS A 253 -2.90 -4.38 84.45
C LYS A 253 -3.16 -3.15 85.32
N SER A 254 -3.65 -2.05 84.73
CA SER A 254 -3.99 -0.83 85.47
C SER A 254 -5.25 -0.97 86.34
N GLU A 255 -6.17 -1.89 86.00
CA GLU A 255 -7.36 -2.16 86.82
C GLU A 255 -7.05 -3.02 88.06
N ILE A 256 -6.00 -3.84 88.01
CA ILE A 256 -5.59 -4.74 89.10
C ILE A 256 -4.69 -4.02 90.13
N SER A 257 -3.99 -2.96 89.73
CA SER A 257 -3.03 -2.23 90.59
C SER A 257 -3.71 -1.13 91.38
#